data_AF-A0A841WE95-F1
#
_entry.id   AF-A0A841WE95-F1
#
_cell.length_a   1.000
_cell.length_b   1.000
_cell.length_c   1.000
_cell.angle_alpha   90.00
_cell.angle_beta   90.00
_cell.angle_gamma   90.00
#
_symmetry.space_group_name_H-M   'P 1'
#
loop_
_entity.id
_entity.type
_entity.pdbx_description
1 polymer ?
#
loop_
_entity_poly.entity_id
_entity_poly.type
_entity_poly.pdbx_seq_one_letter_code
_entity_poly.pdbx_strand_id
1 'polypeptide(L)'
;MKKIVEELRSNILNKNSKQALPLLMQGLSQNEVELLKEIKKQGIFRCSTYDFEFNTLQVLIDHTTSKKLFSKESTSYFQSVKSLLFIGRELNKTFKKIIQEIDKSTLKSYLVCLDSLFWPNHINNNIFNNKNNNFQTFGYSKEEIASAFSFLFFKLNDNKNLDINQLNSVDIKGIRDNIFIKNLSSFYKIIDFKEIEILLDCFGYKAIRKVNQVIIEPPDERLGKSIDLGYIKYELQHSADSIDLIANFNIIDNNSLIQCARKFALELKDILFSIEEKPSKRIVMRFPMIKELISGEQLFFEELILIKSIQKELF
;
A
#
# COMPACT_ATOMS: atom_id res chain seq x y z
N MET A 1 2.92 -35.66 -12.10
CA MET A 1 2.41 -34.62 -11.16
C MET A 1 1.65 -33.47 -11.80
N LYS A 2 2.17 -32.78 -12.81
CA LYS A 2 1.51 -31.58 -13.41
C LYS A 2 0.02 -31.75 -13.74
N LYS A 3 -0.36 -32.85 -14.40
CA LYS A 3 -1.77 -33.16 -14.74
C LYS A 3 -2.68 -33.24 -13.51
N ILE A 4 -2.22 -33.86 -12.42
CA ILE A 4 -2.96 -33.95 -11.15
C ILE A 4 -3.19 -32.54 -10.58
N VAL A 5 -2.17 -31.68 -10.64
CA VAL A 5 -2.24 -30.30 -10.13
C VAL A 5 -3.18 -29.43 -10.98
N GLU A 6 -3.18 -29.60 -12.30
CA GLU A 6 -4.12 -28.92 -13.20
C GLU A 6 -5.57 -29.35 -12.96
N GLU A 7 -5.82 -30.65 -12.81
CA GLU A 7 -7.15 -31.18 -12.46
C GLU A 7 -7.58 -30.73 -11.05
N LEU A 8 -6.67 -30.67 -10.09
CA LEU A 8 -6.93 -30.14 -8.76
C LEU A 8 -7.33 -28.66 -8.84
N ARG A 9 -6.62 -27.86 -9.62
CA ARG A 9 -6.93 -26.44 -9.84
C ARG A 9 -8.33 -26.25 -10.42
N SER A 10 -8.68 -27.04 -11.44
CA SER A 10 -10.00 -26.99 -12.07
C SER A 10 -11.11 -27.35 -11.08
N ASN A 11 -10.91 -28.39 -10.27
CA ASN A 11 -11.89 -28.79 -9.26
C ASN A 11 -12.07 -27.74 -8.16
N ILE A 12 -11.01 -27.04 -7.75
CA ILE A 12 -11.09 -25.93 -6.80
C ILE A 12 -11.86 -24.75 -7.42
N LEU A 13 -11.55 -24.36 -8.66
CA LEU A 13 -12.29 -23.32 -9.40
C LEU A 13 -13.80 -23.64 -9.48
N ASN A 14 -14.13 -24.91 -9.73
CA ASN A 14 -15.51 -25.39 -9.81
C ASN A 14 -16.16 -25.70 -8.46
N LYS A 15 -15.49 -25.40 -7.33
CA LYS A 15 -15.97 -25.63 -5.96
C LYS A 15 -16.31 -27.09 -5.64
N ASN A 16 -15.62 -28.02 -6.30
CA ASN A 16 -15.87 -29.45 -6.19
C ASN A 16 -14.89 -30.14 -5.22
N SER A 17 -15.11 -29.92 -3.92
CA SER A 17 -14.28 -30.53 -2.86
C SER A 17 -14.29 -32.06 -2.88
N LYS A 18 -15.40 -32.68 -3.32
CA LYS A 18 -15.58 -34.14 -3.39
C LYS A 18 -14.60 -34.80 -4.38
N GLN A 19 -14.29 -34.13 -5.49
CA GLN A 19 -13.33 -34.63 -6.49
C GLN A 19 -11.91 -34.13 -6.20
N ALA A 20 -11.76 -32.89 -5.71
CA ALA A 20 -10.46 -32.33 -5.36
C ALA A 20 -9.75 -33.11 -4.25
N LEU A 21 -10.48 -33.59 -3.23
CA LEU A 21 -9.88 -34.22 -2.07
C LEU A 21 -9.21 -35.58 -2.39
N PRO A 22 -9.87 -36.54 -3.06
CA PRO A 22 -9.22 -37.78 -3.47
C PRO A 22 -7.99 -37.55 -4.34
N LEU A 23 -8.05 -36.60 -5.28
CA LEU A 23 -6.92 -36.24 -6.16
C LEU A 23 -5.73 -35.70 -5.36
N LEU A 24 -5.98 -34.79 -4.41
CA LEU A 24 -4.94 -34.27 -3.51
C LEU A 24 -4.32 -35.41 -2.70
N MET A 25 -5.15 -36.28 -2.11
CA MET A 25 -4.67 -37.39 -1.28
C MET A 25 -3.86 -38.41 -2.10
N GLN A 26 -4.29 -38.70 -3.34
CA GLN A 26 -3.57 -39.56 -4.27
C GLN A 26 -2.21 -38.97 -4.66
N GLY A 27 -2.15 -37.66 -4.96
CA GLY A 27 -0.90 -37.00 -5.27
C GLY A 27 0.07 -37.04 -4.09
N LEU A 28 -0.43 -36.78 -2.87
CA LEU A 28 0.39 -36.78 -1.66
C LEU A 28 0.92 -38.17 -1.32
N SER A 29 0.14 -39.24 -1.56
CA SER A 29 0.61 -40.61 -1.33
C SER A 29 1.60 -41.11 -2.38
N GLN A 30 1.56 -40.57 -3.60
CA GLN A 30 2.50 -40.91 -4.67
C GLN A 30 3.87 -40.24 -4.48
N ASN A 31 3.90 -38.92 -4.34
CA ASN A 31 5.13 -38.16 -4.10
C ASN A 31 4.79 -36.79 -3.48
N GLU A 32 4.81 -36.75 -2.15
CA GLU A 32 4.49 -35.56 -1.34
C GLU A 32 5.32 -34.33 -1.75
N VAL A 33 6.63 -34.50 -1.89
CA VAL A 33 7.58 -33.40 -2.13
C VAL A 33 7.37 -32.79 -3.52
N GLU A 34 7.27 -33.64 -4.55
CA GLU A 34 7.07 -33.17 -5.92
C GLU A 34 5.70 -32.51 -6.11
N LEU A 35 4.64 -33.08 -5.52
CA LEU A 35 3.31 -32.48 -5.58
C LEU A 35 3.30 -31.10 -4.92
N LEU A 36 3.84 -30.97 -3.71
CA LEU A 36 3.84 -29.70 -2.99
C LEU A 36 4.65 -28.63 -3.71
N LYS A 37 5.77 -29.01 -4.34
CA LYS A 37 6.55 -28.10 -5.19
C LYS A 37 5.70 -27.53 -6.32
N GLU A 38 4.92 -28.38 -7.02
CA GLU A 38 4.04 -27.93 -8.10
C GLU A 38 2.83 -27.13 -7.57
N ILE A 39 2.24 -27.53 -6.44
CA ILE A 39 1.16 -26.78 -5.76
C ILE A 39 1.60 -25.36 -5.42
N LYS A 40 2.78 -25.21 -4.78
CA LYS A 40 3.36 -23.92 -4.40
C LYS A 40 3.69 -23.07 -5.62
N LYS A 41 4.30 -23.69 -6.64
CA LYS A 41 4.65 -23.02 -7.89
C LYS A 41 3.43 -22.44 -8.61
N GLN A 42 2.32 -23.18 -8.64
CA GLN A 42 1.09 -22.75 -9.30
C GLN A 42 0.15 -21.95 -8.38
N GLY A 43 0.48 -21.82 -7.08
CA GLY A 43 -0.34 -21.12 -6.11
C GLY A 43 -1.71 -21.76 -5.88
N ILE A 44 -1.79 -23.10 -5.90
CA ILE A 44 -3.08 -23.83 -5.85
C ILE A 44 -3.84 -23.62 -4.54
N PHE A 45 -3.14 -23.32 -3.45
CA PHE A 45 -3.80 -23.04 -2.16
C PHE A 45 -3.88 -21.55 -1.84
N ARG A 46 -3.52 -20.67 -2.79
CA ARG A 46 -3.73 -19.23 -2.65
C ARG A 46 -5.19 -18.93 -2.86
N CYS A 47 -5.90 -18.60 -1.78
CA CYS A 47 -7.33 -18.29 -1.86
C CYS A 47 -7.60 -17.05 -2.71
N SER A 48 -6.64 -16.13 -2.80
CA SER A 48 -6.75 -14.94 -3.66
C SER A 48 -6.82 -15.27 -5.16
N THR A 49 -6.29 -16.43 -5.60
CA THR A 49 -6.38 -16.92 -6.99
C THR A 49 -7.82 -17.27 -7.39
N TYR A 50 -8.67 -17.56 -6.41
CA TYR A 50 -10.03 -18.07 -6.62
C TYR A 50 -11.10 -17.08 -6.14
N ASP A 51 -10.83 -15.77 -6.25
CA ASP A 51 -11.69 -14.70 -5.72
C ASP A 51 -12.11 -14.93 -4.26
N PHE A 52 -11.15 -15.43 -3.46
CA PHE A 52 -11.35 -15.73 -2.05
C PHE A 52 -12.48 -16.75 -1.82
N GLU A 53 -12.50 -17.82 -2.63
CA GLU A 53 -13.21 -19.06 -2.31
C GLU A 53 -12.46 -19.76 -1.16
N PHE A 54 -13.17 -19.96 -0.04
CA PHE A 54 -12.58 -20.57 1.15
C PHE A 54 -13.07 -21.97 1.41
N ASN A 55 -14.30 -22.30 1.03
CA ASN A 55 -14.95 -23.52 1.51
C ASN A 55 -14.25 -24.77 0.98
N THR A 56 -13.91 -24.77 -0.30
CA THR A 56 -13.23 -25.89 -0.93
C THR A 56 -11.82 -26.03 -0.39
N LEU A 57 -11.05 -24.93 -0.34
CA LEU A 57 -9.70 -24.93 0.22
C LEU A 57 -9.67 -25.36 1.70
N GLN A 58 -10.59 -24.85 2.52
CA GLN A 58 -10.69 -25.20 3.94
C GLN A 58 -10.91 -26.70 4.13
N VAL A 59 -11.81 -27.32 3.35
CA VAL A 59 -12.05 -28.78 3.41
C VAL A 59 -10.78 -29.57 3.07
N LEU A 60 -10.05 -29.16 2.03
CA LEU A 60 -8.81 -29.82 1.64
C LEU A 60 -7.76 -29.72 2.74
N ILE A 61 -7.57 -28.52 3.29
CA ILE A 61 -6.52 -28.23 4.28
C ILE A 61 -6.86 -28.81 5.65
N ASP A 62 -8.13 -28.86 6.06
CA ASP A 62 -8.53 -29.51 7.31
C ASP A 62 -8.32 -31.02 7.24
N HIS A 63 -8.56 -31.63 6.08
CA HIS A 63 -8.32 -33.05 5.89
C HIS A 63 -6.81 -33.39 5.84
N THR A 64 -5.97 -32.52 5.27
CA THR A 64 -4.51 -32.76 5.31
C THR A 64 -3.94 -32.51 6.71
N THR A 65 -4.37 -31.47 7.42
CA THR A 65 -3.84 -31.16 8.76
C THR A 65 -4.27 -32.15 9.85
N SER A 66 -5.36 -32.87 9.66
CA SER A 66 -5.83 -33.91 10.60
C SER A 66 -5.06 -35.23 10.51
N LYS A 67 -4.30 -35.46 9.42
CA LYS A 67 -3.51 -36.68 9.22
C LYS A 67 -2.06 -36.47 9.68
N LYS A 68 -1.55 -37.37 10.53
CA LYS A 68 -0.17 -37.34 11.04
C LYS A 68 0.87 -38.06 10.14
N LEU A 69 0.53 -38.29 8.87
CA LEU A 69 1.33 -39.14 7.97
C LEU A 69 2.35 -38.38 7.12
N PHE A 70 2.34 -37.06 7.14
CA PHE A 70 3.17 -36.24 6.26
C PHE A 70 4.48 -35.81 6.91
N SER A 71 5.45 -35.41 6.09
CA SER A 71 6.69 -34.83 6.61
C SER A 71 6.43 -33.59 7.48
N LYS A 72 7.39 -33.25 8.33
CA LYS A 72 7.31 -32.05 9.19
C LYS A 72 7.17 -30.78 8.36
N GLU A 73 7.87 -30.69 7.23
CA GLU A 73 7.83 -29.53 6.34
C GLU A 73 6.44 -29.34 5.72
N SER A 74 5.88 -30.41 5.15
CA SER A 74 4.53 -30.38 4.58
C SER A 74 3.46 -30.08 5.60
N THR A 75 3.57 -30.68 6.78
CA THR A 75 2.67 -30.41 7.91
C THR A 75 2.74 -28.93 8.29
N SER A 76 3.94 -28.36 8.40
CA SER A 76 4.15 -26.94 8.68
C SER A 76 3.53 -26.03 7.60
N TYR A 77 3.69 -26.41 6.33
CA TYR A 77 3.10 -25.68 5.22
C TYR A 77 1.57 -25.70 5.26
N PHE A 78 0.94 -26.88 5.43
CA PHE A 78 -0.52 -26.98 5.52
C PHE A 78 -1.09 -26.21 6.73
N GLN A 79 -0.39 -26.22 7.87
CA GLN A 79 -0.78 -25.41 9.03
C GLN A 79 -0.67 -23.90 8.76
N SER A 80 0.33 -23.49 7.96
CA SER A 80 0.49 -22.10 7.56
C SER A 80 -0.65 -21.66 6.63
N VAL A 81 -0.96 -22.46 5.61
CA VAL A 81 -2.12 -22.23 4.73
C VAL A 81 -3.42 -22.17 5.54
N LYS A 82 -3.63 -23.10 6.48
CA LYS A 82 -4.80 -23.11 7.38
C LYS A 82 -4.92 -21.82 8.18
N SER A 83 -3.80 -21.31 8.68
CA SER A 83 -3.76 -20.04 9.43
C SER A 83 -4.13 -18.86 8.54
N LEU A 84 -3.68 -18.82 7.28
CA LEU A 84 -4.07 -17.76 6.34
C LEU A 84 -5.55 -17.82 5.93
N LEU A 85 -6.10 -19.02 5.68
CA LEU A 85 -7.51 -19.18 5.32
C LEU A 85 -8.44 -18.61 6.40
N PHE A 86 -8.03 -18.65 7.67
CA PHE A 86 -8.77 -18.02 8.77
C PHE A 86 -8.92 -16.51 8.61
N ILE A 87 -7.83 -15.80 8.24
CA ILE A 87 -7.87 -14.34 8.03
C ILE A 87 -8.53 -13.98 6.70
N GLY A 88 -8.23 -14.73 5.64
CA GLY A 88 -8.73 -14.41 4.30
C GLY A 88 -10.26 -14.26 4.28
N ARG A 89 -10.99 -15.06 5.05
CA ARG A 89 -12.46 -14.99 5.14
C ARG A 89 -12.96 -13.62 5.58
N GLU A 90 -12.36 -13.05 6.62
CA GLU A 90 -12.76 -11.73 7.12
C GLU A 90 -12.31 -10.62 6.17
N LEU A 91 -11.12 -10.74 5.56
CA LEU A 91 -10.65 -9.80 4.54
C LEU A 91 -11.59 -9.74 3.34
N ASN A 92 -12.07 -10.88 2.84
CA ASN A 92 -12.99 -10.90 1.69
C ASN A 92 -14.33 -10.23 2.01
N LYS A 93 -14.84 -10.37 3.24
CA LYS A 93 -16.08 -9.66 3.66
C LYS A 93 -15.85 -8.15 3.63
N THR A 94 -14.76 -7.68 4.24
CA THR A 94 -14.41 -6.26 4.25
C THR A 94 -14.20 -5.73 2.83
N PHE A 95 -13.53 -6.49 1.96
CA PHE A 95 -13.34 -6.14 0.56
C PHE A 95 -14.64 -5.96 -0.22
N LYS A 96 -15.52 -6.96 -0.16
CA LYS A 96 -16.82 -6.92 -0.87
C LYS A 96 -17.66 -5.74 -0.39
N LYS A 97 -17.64 -5.47 0.92
CA LYS A 97 -18.30 -4.30 1.49
C LYS A 97 -17.73 -3.00 0.91
N ILE A 98 -16.40 -2.83 0.92
CA ILE A 98 -15.75 -1.63 0.38
C ILE A 98 -16.09 -1.45 -1.11
N ILE A 99 -15.97 -2.50 -1.93
CA ILE A 99 -16.30 -2.41 -3.36
C ILE A 99 -17.76 -2.04 -3.60
N GLN A 100 -18.69 -2.55 -2.79
CA GLN A 100 -20.11 -2.22 -2.89
C GLN A 100 -20.42 -0.78 -2.47
N GLU A 101 -19.68 -0.25 -1.49
CA GLU A 101 -19.86 1.10 -0.96
C GLU A 101 -19.16 2.18 -1.82
N ILE A 102 -18.21 1.80 -2.67
CA ILE A 102 -17.52 2.74 -3.55
C ILE A 102 -18.45 3.17 -4.69
N ASP A 103 -18.86 4.43 -4.63
CA ASP A 103 -19.48 5.12 -5.75
C ASP A 103 -18.39 5.58 -6.74
N LYS A 104 -18.59 5.30 -8.03
CA LYS A 104 -17.70 5.73 -9.12
C LYS A 104 -17.49 7.24 -9.14
N SER A 105 -18.51 7.99 -8.72
CA SER A 105 -18.45 9.46 -8.63
C SER A 105 -17.37 9.96 -7.65
N THR A 106 -16.92 9.10 -6.74
CA THR A 106 -15.92 9.42 -5.72
C THR A 106 -14.49 9.11 -6.14
N LEU A 107 -14.28 8.49 -7.31
CA LEU A 107 -12.95 8.06 -7.76
C LEU A 107 -11.95 9.23 -7.86
N LYS A 108 -12.41 10.40 -8.32
CA LYS A 108 -11.58 11.61 -8.33
C LYS A 108 -11.20 12.06 -6.91
N SER A 109 -12.05 11.85 -5.92
CA SER A 109 -11.75 12.16 -4.51
C SER A 109 -10.65 11.27 -3.95
N TYR A 110 -10.65 9.97 -4.29
CA TYR A 110 -9.54 9.07 -4.00
C TYR A 110 -8.23 9.54 -4.62
N LEU A 111 -8.26 9.96 -5.89
CA LEU A 111 -7.08 10.44 -6.61
C LEU A 111 -6.53 11.74 -6.02
N VAL A 112 -7.41 12.70 -5.69
CA VAL A 112 -7.01 13.96 -5.02
C VAL A 112 -6.39 13.68 -3.65
N CYS A 113 -6.99 12.78 -2.86
CA CYS A 113 -6.39 12.34 -1.60
C CYS A 113 -5.00 11.71 -1.81
N LEU A 114 -4.85 10.82 -2.79
CA LEU A 114 -3.59 10.16 -3.08
C LEU A 114 -2.51 11.17 -3.52
N ASP A 115 -2.85 12.06 -4.45
CA ASP A 115 -1.94 13.09 -4.96
C ASP A 115 -1.45 14.01 -3.83
N SER A 116 -2.34 14.38 -2.91
CA SER A 116 -1.97 15.17 -1.73
C SER A 116 -0.89 14.52 -0.85
N LEU A 117 -0.74 13.18 -0.90
CA LEU A 117 0.28 12.48 -0.12
C LEU A 117 1.68 12.76 -0.62
N PHE A 118 1.82 12.94 -1.93
CA PHE A 118 3.11 13.15 -2.57
C PHE A 118 3.55 14.61 -2.57
N TRP A 119 2.76 15.53 -2.01
CA TRP A 119 3.10 16.94 -1.97
C TRP A 119 4.22 17.22 -0.94
N PRO A 120 5.41 17.72 -1.34
CA PRO A 120 6.58 17.91 -0.45
C PRO A 120 6.35 18.70 0.85
N ASN A 121 5.35 19.58 0.93
CA ASN A 121 5.06 20.40 2.12
C ASN A 121 3.87 19.90 2.96
N HIS A 122 3.24 18.77 2.60
CA HIS A 122 2.07 18.27 3.31
C HIS A 122 2.39 17.61 4.65
N ILE A 123 3.68 17.31 4.90
CA ILE A 123 4.16 16.76 6.18
C ILE A 123 4.09 17.81 7.31
N ASN A 124 4.12 19.11 6.97
CA ASN A 124 4.13 20.21 7.95
C ASN A 124 2.84 21.06 8.00
N ASN A 125 1.91 20.90 7.06
CA ASN A 125 0.70 21.74 7.04
C ASN A 125 -0.45 21.13 7.83
N ASN A 126 -0.90 21.90 8.82
CA ASN A 126 -1.88 21.60 9.86
C ASN A 126 -3.29 21.17 9.41
N ILE A 127 -3.53 20.95 8.12
CA ILE A 127 -4.81 20.43 7.62
C ILE A 127 -4.98 18.95 8.00
N PHE A 128 -3.86 18.21 8.18
CA PHE A 128 -3.86 16.86 8.75
C PHE A 128 -3.20 16.77 10.15
N ASN A 129 -2.59 17.84 10.69
CA ASN A 129 -2.08 17.89 12.08
C ASN A 129 -3.17 18.21 13.13
N ASN A 130 -4.41 17.77 12.94
CA ASN A 130 -5.17 17.44 14.15
C ASN A 130 -4.39 16.28 14.79
N LYS A 131 -4.07 16.41 16.08
CA LYS A 131 -3.20 15.54 16.90
C LYS A 131 -3.54 14.02 16.89
N ASN A 132 -4.47 13.58 16.04
CA ASN A 132 -4.94 12.22 15.83
C ASN A 132 -4.76 11.70 14.37
N ASN A 133 -4.21 12.48 13.43
CA ASN A 133 -4.19 12.17 11.99
C ASN A 133 -2.77 12.05 11.42
N ASN A 134 -1.85 11.42 12.16
CA ASN A 134 -0.56 11.04 11.57
C ASN A 134 -0.81 10.01 10.47
N PHE A 135 -0.20 10.11 9.29
CA PHE A 135 -0.20 9.00 8.31
C PHE A 135 0.32 7.68 8.91
N GLN A 136 1.16 7.78 9.96
CA GLN A 136 1.54 6.66 10.82
C GLN A 136 0.36 5.94 11.51
N THR A 137 -0.83 6.55 11.64
CA THR A 137 -2.02 5.89 12.22
C THR A 137 -2.57 4.76 11.36
N PHE A 138 -2.26 4.72 10.07
CA PHE A 138 -2.67 3.62 9.19
C PHE A 138 -1.59 2.57 8.99
N GLY A 139 -0.33 2.85 9.37
CA GLY A 139 0.78 1.89 9.34
C GLY A 139 1.29 1.53 7.94
N TYR A 140 0.90 2.27 6.90
CA TYR A 140 1.28 2.01 5.50
C TYR A 140 1.97 3.21 4.84
N SER A 141 2.90 2.95 3.92
CA SER A 141 3.61 3.95 3.12
C SER A 141 2.70 4.58 2.05
N LYS A 142 3.13 5.72 1.47
CA LYS A 142 2.36 6.41 0.43
C LYS A 142 2.26 5.56 -0.85
N GLU A 143 3.31 4.81 -1.15
CA GLU A 143 3.45 3.88 -2.28
C GLU A 143 2.51 2.68 -2.12
N GLU A 144 2.38 2.17 -0.89
CA GLU A 144 1.42 1.10 -0.55
C GLU A 144 -0.03 1.57 -0.76
N ILE A 145 -0.34 2.78 -0.30
CA ILE A 145 -1.65 3.41 -0.53
C ILE A 145 -1.90 3.68 -2.02
N ALA A 146 -0.88 4.09 -2.77
CA ALA A 146 -0.95 4.24 -4.23
C ALA A 146 -1.25 2.90 -4.93
N SER A 147 -0.57 1.84 -4.52
CA SER A 147 -0.79 0.48 -5.03
C SER A 147 -2.22 0.00 -4.76
N ALA A 148 -2.77 0.31 -3.58
CA ALA A 148 -4.16 0.03 -3.25
C ALA A 148 -5.13 0.76 -4.20
N PHE A 149 -4.87 2.03 -4.51
CA PHE A 149 -5.68 2.78 -5.48
C PHE A 149 -5.60 2.18 -6.88
N SER A 150 -4.40 1.81 -7.36
CA SER A 150 -4.22 1.15 -8.65
C SER A 150 -5.01 -0.16 -8.73
N PHE A 151 -4.96 -0.98 -7.68
CA PHE A 151 -5.73 -2.23 -7.62
C PHE A 151 -7.24 -1.98 -7.58
N LEU A 152 -7.70 -0.93 -6.89
CA LEU A 152 -9.10 -0.53 -6.85
C LEU A 152 -9.58 -0.10 -8.23
N PHE A 153 -8.82 0.77 -8.89
CA PHE A 153 -9.11 1.26 -10.23
C PHE A 153 -9.23 0.10 -11.23
N PHE A 154 -8.29 -0.85 -11.19
CA PHE A 154 -8.34 -2.07 -12.00
C PHE A 154 -9.65 -2.85 -11.76
N LYS A 155 -10.03 -3.09 -10.50
CA LYS A 155 -11.27 -3.82 -10.16
C LYS A 155 -12.55 -3.09 -10.56
N LEU A 156 -12.55 -1.76 -10.57
CA LEU A 156 -13.70 -0.97 -11.02
C LEU A 156 -13.82 -0.96 -12.54
N ASN A 157 -12.69 -0.92 -13.26
CA ASN A 157 -12.65 -0.94 -14.72
C ASN A 157 -13.12 -2.29 -15.28
N ASP A 158 -12.66 -3.40 -14.69
CA ASP A 158 -13.06 -4.77 -15.11
C ASP A 158 -14.57 -5.03 -14.99
N ASN A 159 -15.24 -4.39 -14.03
CA ASN A 159 -16.63 -4.71 -13.72
C ASN A 159 -17.66 -3.86 -14.48
N LYS A 160 -17.33 -2.64 -14.94
CA LYS A 160 -18.30 -1.72 -15.57
C LYS A 160 -17.61 -0.59 -16.35
N ASN A 161 -18.05 -0.31 -17.59
CA ASN A 161 -17.68 0.90 -18.35
C ASN A 161 -17.74 2.16 -17.45
N LEU A 162 -16.60 2.80 -17.22
CA LEU A 162 -16.50 4.06 -16.49
C LEU A 162 -16.98 5.19 -17.41
N ASP A 163 -18.03 5.90 -17.00
CA ASP A 163 -18.46 7.10 -17.72
C ASP A 163 -17.61 8.28 -17.23
N ILE A 164 -16.93 8.94 -18.15
CA ILE A 164 -16.06 10.09 -17.89
C ILE A 164 -16.84 11.21 -17.20
N ASN A 165 -18.14 11.34 -17.48
CA ASN A 165 -18.99 12.36 -16.86
C ASN A 165 -19.17 12.18 -15.35
N GLN A 166 -19.00 10.95 -14.85
CA GLN A 166 -19.09 10.63 -13.42
C GLN A 166 -17.83 11.04 -12.65
N LEU A 167 -16.72 11.33 -13.32
CA LEU A 167 -15.44 11.68 -12.67
C LEU A 167 -15.34 13.16 -12.26
N ASN A 168 -16.36 13.97 -12.49
CA ASN A 168 -16.25 15.42 -12.28
C ASN A 168 -16.54 15.90 -10.85
N SER A 169 -17.06 15.04 -9.97
CA SER A 169 -17.35 15.37 -8.57
C SER A 169 -16.17 15.09 -7.64
N VAL A 170 -16.01 15.94 -6.62
CA VAL A 170 -15.07 15.74 -5.52
C VAL A 170 -15.83 15.89 -4.19
N ASP A 171 -15.78 14.86 -3.35
CA ASP A 171 -16.34 14.90 -2.01
C ASP A 171 -15.33 15.49 -1.03
N ILE A 172 -15.44 16.80 -0.84
CA ILE A 172 -14.57 17.58 0.06
C ILE A 172 -14.71 17.11 1.51
N LYS A 173 -15.91 16.68 1.93
CA LYS A 173 -16.14 16.25 3.32
C LYS A 173 -15.43 14.94 3.58
N GLY A 174 -15.54 13.96 2.67
CA GLY A 174 -14.84 12.68 2.78
C GLY A 174 -13.32 12.81 2.76
N ILE A 175 -12.77 13.76 1.98
CA ILE A 175 -11.34 14.08 1.96
C ILE A 175 -10.89 14.60 3.34
N ARG A 176 -11.61 15.59 3.88
CA ARG A 176 -11.30 16.17 5.20
C ARG A 176 -11.38 15.16 6.34
N ASP A 177 -12.34 14.24 6.26
CA ASP A 177 -12.59 13.22 7.28
C ASP A 177 -11.74 11.95 7.07
N ASN A 178 -10.74 11.97 6.16
CA ASN A 178 -9.82 10.86 5.85
C ASN A 178 -10.49 9.55 5.42
N ILE A 179 -11.73 9.60 4.93
CA ILE A 179 -12.52 8.41 4.57
C ILE A 179 -11.83 7.66 3.43
N PHE A 180 -11.38 8.38 2.41
CA PHE A 180 -10.75 7.78 1.22
C PHE A 180 -9.42 7.09 1.55
N ILE A 181 -8.56 7.72 2.36
CA ILE A 181 -7.30 7.11 2.81
C ILE A 181 -7.57 5.86 3.64
N LYS A 182 -8.50 5.93 4.60
CA LYS A 182 -8.87 4.77 5.44
C LYS A 182 -9.39 3.60 4.60
N ASN A 183 -10.16 3.89 3.56
CA ASN A 183 -10.65 2.89 2.62
C ASN A 183 -9.51 2.29 1.82
N LEU A 184 -8.58 3.10 1.30
CA LEU A 184 -7.39 2.60 0.60
C LEU A 184 -6.49 1.76 1.51
N SER A 185 -6.25 2.17 2.76
CA SER A 185 -5.52 1.36 3.74
C SER A 185 -6.20 0.02 4.01
N SER A 186 -7.54 0.02 4.10
CA SER A 186 -8.31 -1.22 4.26
C SER A 186 -8.23 -2.11 3.01
N PHE A 187 -8.13 -1.51 1.83
CA PHE A 187 -7.99 -2.18 0.55
C PHE A 187 -6.59 -2.77 0.36
N TYR A 188 -5.55 -2.05 0.82
CA TYR A 188 -4.16 -2.49 0.76
C TYR A 188 -3.93 -3.82 1.48
N LYS A 189 -4.68 -4.10 2.57
CA LYS A 189 -4.63 -5.38 3.29
C LYS A 189 -4.81 -6.62 2.41
N ILE A 190 -5.43 -6.48 1.24
CA ILE A 190 -5.62 -7.56 0.28
C ILE A 190 -4.39 -7.79 -0.57
N ILE A 191 -3.70 -6.70 -0.91
CA ILE A 191 -2.42 -6.76 -1.62
C ILE A 191 -1.39 -7.39 -0.68
N ASP A 192 -1.29 -6.87 0.55
CA ASP A 192 -0.45 -7.42 1.62
C ASP A 192 -0.75 -8.92 1.86
N PHE A 193 -2.03 -9.30 1.95
CA PHE A 193 -2.41 -10.71 2.06
C PHE A 193 -1.93 -11.58 0.88
N LYS A 194 -2.00 -11.07 -0.36
CA LYS A 194 -1.48 -11.79 -1.55
C LYS A 194 0.03 -11.94 -1.51
N GLU A 195 0.74 -10.93 -1.02
CA GLU A 195 2.19 -10.99 -0.83
C GLU A 195 2.55 -12.05 0.20
N ILE A 196 1.82 -12.11 1.31
CA ILE A 196 1.99 -13.15 2.34
C ILE A 196 1.78 -14.56 1.74
N GLU A 197 0.78 -14.77 0.90
CA GLU A 197 0.59 -16.04 0.20
C GLU A 197 1.81 -16.43 -0.66
N ILE A 198 2.45 -15.45 -1.31
CA ILE A 198 3.68 -15.66 -2.09
C ILE A 198 4.87 -15.96 -1.16
N LEU A 199 4.99 -15.27 -0.03
CA LEU A 199 6.04 -15.53 0.97
C LEU A 199 6.00 -16.97 1.48
N LEU A 200 4.81 -17.51 1.74
CA LEU A 200 4.64 -18.91 2.15
C LEU A 200 5.02 -19.89 1.03
N ASP A 201 4.50 -19.68 -0.17
CA ASP A 201 4.66 -20.63 -1.27
C ASP A 201 6.09 -20.64 -1.84
N CYS A 202 6.68 -19.47 -2.01
CA CYS A 202 7.93 -19.30 -2.76
C CYS A 202 9.15 -19.12 -1.85
N PHE A 203 8.97 -18.52 -0.67
CA PHE A 203 10.09 -18.11 0.20
C PHE A 203 10.16 -18.90 1.51
N GLY A 204 9.26 -19.85 1.73
CA GLY A 204 9.30 -20.74 2.90
C GLY A 204 8.94 -20.07 4.22
N TYR A 205 8.30 -18.90 4.17
CA TYR A 205 7.74 -18.28 5.37
C TYR A 205 6.64 -19.16 5.99
N LYS A 206 6.37 -18.94 7.27
CA LYS A 206 5.38 -19.70 8.04
C LYS A 206 4.32 -18.75 8.57
N ALA A 207 3.09 -19.24 8.65
CA ALA A 207 1.98 -18.51 9.25
C ALA A 207 1.52 -19.23 10.52
N ILE A 208 1.60 -18.53 11.66
CA ILE A 208 1.25 -19.07 12.96
C ILE A 208 0.02 -18.33 13.48
N ARG A 209 -1.08 -19.07 13.63
CA ARG A 209 -2.28 -18.55 14.26
C ARG A 209 -2.11 -18.44 15.78
N LYS A 210 -2.28 -17.23 16.30
CA LYS A 210 -2.57 -16.92 17.72
C LYS A 210 -4.07 -16.61 17.86
N VAL A 211 -4.53 -16.33 19.09
CA VAL A 211 -5.96 -16.18 19.42
C VAL A 211 -6.68 -15.19 18.48
N ASN A 212 -6.11 -14.00 18.28
CA ASN A 212 -6.72 -12.92 17.48
C ASN A 212 -5.87 -12.43 16.30
N GLN A 213 -4.78 -13.11 15.98
CA GLN A 213 -3.87 -12.68 14.92
C GLN A 213 -3.15 -13.87 14.29
N VAL A 214 -2.65 -13.69 13.08
CA VAL A 214 -1.70 -14.60 12.45
C VAL A 214 -0.38 -13.88 12.33
N ILE A 215 0.68 -14.53 12.80
CA ILE A 215 2.04 -14.01 12.70
C ILE A 215 2.71 -14.70 11.53
N ILE A 216 3.36 -13.90 10.69
CA ILE A 216 4.16 -14.38 9.57
C ILE A 216 5.62 -14.39 10.01
N GLU A 217 6.23 -15.57 10.03
CA GLU A 217 7.60 -15.77 10.47
C GLU A 217 8.50 -16.13 9.29
N PRO A 218 9.74 -15.61 9.25
CA PRO A 218 10.71 -15.97 8.24
C PRO A 218 11.13 -17.46 8.38
N PRO A 219 11.62 -18.08 7.30
CA PRO A 219 12.11 -19.46 7.34
C PRO A 219 13.30 -19.65 8.31
N ASP A 220 14.13 -18.62 8.45
CA ASP A 220 15.33 -18.58 9.29
C ASP A 220 15.31 -17.35 10.20
N GLU A 221 15.62 -17.56 11.48
CA GLU A 221 15.75 -16.51 12.48
C GLU A 221 16.83 -15.47 12.11
N ARG A 222 17.94 -15.91 11.50
CA ARG A 222 19.02 -15.01 11.05
C ARG A 222 18.55 -14.05 9.97
N LEU A 223 17.71 -14.54 9.06
CA LEU A 223 17.10 -13.70 8.03
C LEU A 223 16.21 -12.64 8.68
N GLY A 224 15.34 -13.03 9.62
CA GLY A 224 14.50 -12.10 10.38
C GLY A 224 15.33 -11.01 11.07
N LYS A 225 16.33 -11.41 11.85
CA LYS A 225 17.26 -10.49 12.53
C LYS A 225 17.98 -9.55 11.56
N SER A 226 18.34 -10.03 10.37
CA SER A 226 19.02 -9.21 9.35
C SER A 226 18.09 -8.16 8.75
N ILE A 227 16.84 -8.53 8.49
CA ILE A 227 15.79 -7.60 8.02
C ILE A 227 15.54 -6.53 9.08
N ASP A 228 15.33 -6.94 10.34
CA ASP A 228 15.09 -6.02 11.46
C ASP A 228 16.26 -5.04 11.65
N LEU A 229 17.51 -5.55 11.60
CA LEU A 229 18.71 -4.72 11.67
C LEU A 229 18.77 -3.71 10.51
N GLY A 230 18.34 -4.10 9.32
CA GLY A 230 18.25 -3.22 8.15
C GLY A 230 17.32 -2.04 8.42
N TYR A 231 16.11 -2.29 8.90
CA TYR A 231 15.16 -1.24 9.27
C TYR A 231 15.68 -0.34 10.39
N ILE A 232 16.28 -0.93 11.44
CA ILE A 232 16.86 -0.15 12.54
C ILE A 232 17.97 0.77 12.02
N LYS A 233 18.86 0.26 11.15
CA LYS A 233 19.94 1.06 10.57
C LYS A 233 19.40 2.17 9.68
N TYR A 234 18.39 1.90 8.88
CA TYR A 234 17.73 2.89 8.05
C TYR A 234 17.15 4.04 8.90
N GLU A 235 16.39 3.71 9.95
CA GLU A 235 15.81 4.70 10.86
C GLU A 235 16.89 5.51 11.60
N LEU A 236 17.96 4.86 12.06
CA LEU A 236 19.10 5.53 12.69
C LEU A 236 19.80 6.49 11.73
N GLN A 237 20.02 6.07 10.48
CA GLN A 237 20.64 6.91 9.46
C GLN A 237 19.75 8.10 9.12
N HIS A 238 18.46 7.88 8.91
CA HIS A 238 17.49 8.95 8.65
C HIS A 238 17.42 9.95 9.80
N SER A 239 17.44 9.47 11.05
CA SER A 239 17.46 10.31 12.25
C SER A 239 18.74 11.12 12.35
N ALA A 240 19.91 10.49 12.15
CA ALA A 240 21.20 11.18 12.17
C ALA A 240 21.28 12.27 11.09
N ASP A 241 20.80 11.97 9.88
CA ASP A 241 20.73 12.93 8.78
C ASP A 241 19.84 14.13 9.12
N SER A 242 18.68 13.89 9.75
CA SER A 242 17.81 14.98 10.18
C SER A 242 18.47 15.88 11.23
N ILE A 243 19.27 15.30 12.14
CA ILE A 243 20.03 16.03 13.14
C ILE A 243 21.16 16.82 12.49
N ASP A 244 21.90 16.23 11.55
CA ASP A 244 22.97 16.92 10.80
C ASP A 244 22.39 18.05 9.94
N LEU A 245 21.20 17.88 9.36
CA LEU A 245 20.47 18.94 8.66
C LEU A 245 20.00 20.05 9.60
N ILE A 246 19.73 19.76 10.88
CA ILE A 246 19.36 20.79 11.86
C ILE A 246 20.62 21.48 12.43
N ALA A 247 21.67 20.71 12.71
CA ALA A 247 22.90 21.19 13.35
C ALA A 247 23.77 22.02 12.41
N ASN A 248 23.93 21.60 11.15
CA ASN A 248 24.71 22.35 10.16
C ASN A 248 23.99 23.59 9.64
N PHE A 249 22.68 23.73 9.89
CA PHE A 249 21.86 24.79 9.31
C PHE A 249 21.19 25.71 10.35
N ASN A 250 21.66 25.67 11.62
CA ASN A 250 21.47 26.76 12.59
C ASN A 250 22.23 28.05 12.20
N ILE A 251 22.85 28.09 11.02
CA ILE A 251 23.38 29.30 10.42
C ILE A 251 22.25 29.94 9.61
N ILE A 252 21.63 30.91 10.25
CA ILE A 252 20.92 32.06 9.68
C ILE A 252 21.29 32.25 8.20
N ASP A 253 20.46 31.82 7.24
CA ASP A 253 20.72 32.14 5.84
C ASP A 253 19.45 32.45 5.04
N ASN A 254 19.57 33.53 4.27
CA ASN A 254 18.51 34.25 3.54
C ASN A 254 17.90 33.49 2.34
N ASN A 255 18.20 32.20 2.19
CA ASN A 255 17.93 31.40 0.98
C ASN A 255 16.87 30.28 1.18
N SER A 256 15.91 30.46 2.10
CA SER A 256 14.71 29.61 2.17
C SER A 256 13.59 30.16 1.30
N LEU A 257 12.82 29.29 0.63
CA LEU A 257 11.59 29.64 -0.08
C LEU A 257 10.61 30.41 0.80
N ILE A 258 10.50 30.04 2.08
CA ILE A 258 9.59 30.72 3.02
C ILE A 258 10.07 32.14 3.30
N GLN A 259 11.38 32.35 3.47
CA GLN A 259 11.93 33.69 3.69
C GLN A 259 11.85 34.53 2.41
N CYS A 260 12.12 33.94 1.26
CA CYS A 260 11.94 34.56 -0.05
C CYS A 260 10.49 34.99 -0.27
N ALA A 261 9.52 34.11 0.02
CA ALA A 261 8.09 34.40 -0.05
C ALA A 261 7.68 35.51 0.94
N ARG A 262 8.25 35.54 2.15
CA ARG A 262 8.03 36.63 3.12
C ARG A 262 8.59 37.96 2.61
N LYS A 263 9.80 37.97 2.06
CA LYS A 263 10.44 39.16 1.47
C LYS A 263 9.62 39.68 0.29
N PHE A 264 9.22 38.78 -0.62
CA PHE A 264 8.31 39.07 -1.73
C PHE A 264 6.99 39.67 -1.24
N ALA A 265 6.37 39.07 -0.22
CA ALA A 265 5.11 39.57 0.34
C ALA A 265 5.26 40.93 1.04
N LEU A 266 6.41 41.21 1.68
CA LEU A 266 6.68 42.48 2.33
C LEU A 266 7.01 43.59 1.32
N GLU A 267 7.80 43.30 0.29
CA GLU A 267 8.24 44.28 -0.71
C GLU A 267 7.13 44.65 -1.70
N LEU A 268 6.19 43.74 -1.96
CA LEU A 268 5.19 43.89 -3.03
C LEU A 268 3.75 43.97 -2.56
N LYS A 269 3.52 44.01 -1.25
CA LYS A 269 2.19 43.94 -0.63
C LYS A 269 1.16 44.83 -1.31
N ASP A 270 1.55 46.06 -1.62
CA ASP A 270 0.67 47.09 -2.17
C ASP A 270 0.70 47.18 -3.71
N ILE A 271 1.56 46.39 -4.36
CA ILE A 271 1.78 46.40 -5.81
C ILE A 271 1.16 45.15 -6.49
N LEU A 272 1.10 44.04 -5.76
CA LEU A 272 0.60 42.75 -6.26
C LEU A 272 -0.88 42.77 -6.61
N PHE A 273 -1.69 43.53 -5.88
CA PHE A 273 -3.12 43.58 -6.09
C PHE A 273 -3.58 45.01 -6.29
N SER A 274 -4.29 45.24 -7.39
CA SER A 274 -4.95 46.52 -7.67
C SER A 274 -6.41 46.29 -8.02
N ILE A 275 -7.27 47.25 -7.69
CA ILE A 275 -8.67 47.22 -8.12
C ILE A 275 -8.76 48.02 -9.42
N GLU A 276 -9.05 47.34 -10.53
CA GLU A 276 -9.31 48.00 -11.80
C GLU A 276 -10.81 48.13 -12.02
N GLU A 277 -11.30 49.34 -12.29
CA GLU A 277 -12.73 49.60 -12.45
C GLU A 277 -13.25 49.36 -13.88
N LYS A 278 -12.36 49.28 -14.89
CA LYS A 278 -12.73 49.11 -16.31
C LYS A 278 -12.13 47.85 -16.92
N PRO A 279 -12.85 47.10 -17.78
CA PRO A 279 -14.25 47.27 -18.18
C PRO A 279 -15.28 46.91 -17.08
N SER A 280 -14.87 46.24 -16.01
CA SER A 280 -15.69 46.02 -14.81
C SER A 280 -14.78 45.93 -13.58
N LYS A 281 -15.32 46.32 -12.41
CA LYS A 281 -14.60 46.31 -11.14
C LYS A 281 -14.11 44.91 -10.79
N ARG A 282 -12.80 44.72 -10.81
CA ARG A 282 -12.15 43.43 -10.52
C ARG A 282 -10.84 43.66 -9.76
N ILE A 283 -10.46 42.66 -8.97
CA ILE A 283 -9.12 42.59 -8.38
C ILE A 283 -8.20 42.03 -9.47
N VAL A 284 -7.18 42.81 -9.84
CA VAL A 284 -6.15 42.42 -10.79
C VAL A 284 -4.88 42.12 -10.02
N MET A 285 -4.42 40.88 -10.12
CA MET A 285 -3.10 40.49 -9.66
C MET A 285 -2.08 40.95 -10.70
N ARG A 286 -1.21 41.88 -10.33
CA ARG A 286 -0.07 42.31 -11.14
C ARG A 286 1.16 41.63 -10.61
N PHE A 287 1.77 40.78 -11.43
CA PHE A 287 3.03 40.14 -11.08
C PHE A 287 4.17 41.03 -11.56
N PRO A 288 4.85 41.80 -10.70
CA PRO A 288 6.03 42.52 -11.13
C PRO A 288 7.08 41.48 -11.53
N MET A 289 7.70 41.67 -12.71
CA MET A 289 8.83 40.83 -13.11
C MET A 289 10.02 41.16 -12.20
N ILE A 290 10.14 40.45 -11.08
CA ILE A 290 11.35 40.46 -10.27
C ILE A 290 12.28 39.42 -10.87
N LYS A 291 13.08 39.86 -11.84
CA LYS A 291 14.10 39.00 -12.46
C LYS A 291 14.99 38.36 -11.40
N GLU A 292 15.38 39.11 -10.37
CA GLU A 292 16.26 38.65 -9.28
C GLU A 292 15.74 37.42 -8.52
N LEU A 293 14.41 37.22 -8.44
CA LEU A 293 13.81 36.06 -7.76
C LEU A 293 13.74 34.81 -8.64
N ILE A 294 13.73 34.98 -9.95
CA ILE A 294 13.53 33.90 -10.95
C ILE A 294 14.86 33.52 -11.62
N SER A 295 15.85 34.41 -11.64
CA SER A 295 17.13 34.23 -12.33
C SER A 295 18.32 33.98 -11.40
N GLY A 296 18.07 33.67 -10.12
CA GLY A 296 19.12 33.19 -9.22
C GLY A 296 19.56 31.79 -9.63
N GLU A 297 20.85 31.61 -9.90
CA GLU A 297 21.47 30.27 -10.08
C GLU A 297 21.65 29.52 -8.75
N GLN A 298 21.20 30.10 -7.65
CA GLN A 298 21.32 29.53 -6.31
C GLN A 298 20.10 28.69 -5.98
N LEU A 299 20.33 27.46 -5.53
CA LEU A 299 19.29 26.58 -5.03
C LEU A 299 18.75 27.10 -3.70
N PHE A 300 17.43 27.04 -3.55
CA PHE A 300 16.80 27.25 -2.26
C PHE A 300 17.16 26.12 -1.29
N PHE A 301 17.10 26.42 0.00
CA PHE A 301 17.33 25.45 1.07
C PHE A 301 16.50 24.17 0.92
N GLU A 302 15.21 24.33 0.61
CA GLU A 302 14.28 23.23 0.43
C GLU A 302 14.67 22.35 -0.78
N GLU A 303 15.24 22.96 -1.83
CA GLU A 303 15.72 22.26 -3.02
C GLU A 303 17.03 21.49 -2.72
N LEU A 304 17.93 22.05 -1.93
CA LEU A 304 19.15 21.36 -1.49
C LEU A 304 18.84 20.13 -0.63
N ILE A 305 17.84 20.22 0.25
CA ILE A 305 17.35 19.06 1.02
C ILE A 305 16.79 18.00 0.08
N LEU A 306 15.92 18.40 -0.85
CA LEU A 306 15.31 17.50 -1.82
C LEU A 306 16.36 16.79 -2.68
N ILE A 307 17.38 17.51 -3.16
CA ILE A 307 18.45 16.92 -3.96
C ILE A 307 19.26 15.93 -3.13
N LYS A 308 19.59 16.26 -1.87
CA LYS A 308 20.29 15.33 -0.97
C LYS A 308 19.48 14.07 -0.66
N SER A 309 18.16 14.18 -0.53
CA SER A 309 17.30 13.01 -0.32
C SER A 309 17.24 12.15 -1.58
N ILE A 310 17.05 12.76 -2.76
CA ILE A 310 17.00 12.04 -4.05
C ILE A 310 18.33 11.34 -4.34
N GLN A 311 19.48 11.98 -4.09
CA GLN A 311 20.79 11.37 -4.29
C GLN A 311 20.97 10.07 -3.47
N LYS A 312 20.39 10.00 -2.27
CA LYS A 312 20.47 8.80 -1.41
C LYS A 312 19.51 7.69 -1.82
N GLU A 313 18.44 8.00 -2.53
CA GLU A 313 17.52 6.98 -3.06
C GLU A 313 18.02 6.37 -4.37
N LEU A 314 18.91 7.08 -5.08
CA LEU A 314 19.49 6.64 -6.36
C LEU A 314 20.77 5.80 -6.23
N PHE A 315 21.38 5.71 -5.04
CA PHE A 315 22.63 4.98 -4.76
C PHE A 315 22.52 4.14 -3.49
#